data_AF-A0A673VDC7-F1
#
_entry.id   AF-A0A673VDC7-F1
#
_cell.length_a   1.000
_cell.length_b   1.000
_cell.length_c   1.000
_cell.angle_alpha   90.00
_cell.angle_beta   90.00
_cell.angle_gamma   90.00
#
_symmetry.space_group_name_H-M   'P 1'
#
loop_
_entity.id
_entity.type
_entity.pdbx_description
1 polymer ?
#
loop_
_entity_poly.entity_id
_entity_poly.type
_entity_poly.pdbx_seq_one_letter_code
_entity_poly.pdbx_strand_id
1 'polypeptide(L)'
;MISYILLAFLKFWRYSIMFPFILFSTLFSFIFTEPGEQQWICNSSDSSVWYSHCDNMKVPISIDIKPCLTMKGSQGNLHLSFVPRRDIRKLYFNLYLSINLMNLPMRKEVICRGSDDVYSFCRALKGETVNTAVSFSFRGIRFSKGEYRCVAEAIAGNTEEMLFCLNFTILHDPNFN
;
A
#
# COMPACT_ATOMS: atom_id res chain seq x y z
N MET A 1 -12.40 18.75 -24.72
CA MET A 1 -12.63 17.33 -25.06
C MET A 1 -13.83 16.76 -24.30
N ILE A 2 -14.99 17.44 -24.32
CA ILE A 2 -16.27 17.00 -23.70
C ILE A 2 -17.42 17.06 -24.74
N SER A 3 -17.18 17.73 -25.87
CA SER A 3 -18.20 17.98 -26.91
C SER A 3 -18.44 16.79 -27.86
N TYR A 4 -17.46 15.89 -28.05
CA TYR A 4 -17.62 14.74 -28.96
C TYR A 4 -18.43 13.58 -28.37
N ILE A 5 -18.46 13.43 -27.04
CA ILE A 5 -19.17 12.33 -26.37
C ILE A 5 -20.67 12.63 -26.28
N LEU A 6 -21.05 13.89 -26.10
CA LEU A 6 -22.46 14.30 -25.99
C LEU A 6 -23.18 14.24 -27.35
N LEU A 7 -22.48 14.50 -28.46
CA LEU A 7 -23.06 14.39 -29.81
C LEU A 7 -23.30 12.93 -30.25
N ALA A 8 -22.47 11.98 -29.80
CA ALA A 8 -22.66 10.57 -30.09
C ALA A 8 -23.90 10.01 -29.39
N PHE A 9 -24.17 10.45 -28.15
CA PHE A 9 -25.36 10.06 -27.39
C PHE A 9 -26.68 10.57 -27.99
N LEU A 10 -26.71 11.81 -28.48
CA LEU A 10 -27.92 12.39 -29.08
C LEU A 10 -28.25 11.81 -30.46
N LYS A 11 -27.25 11.34 -31.22
CA LYS A 11 -27.47 10.70 -32.53
C LYS A 11 -27.99 9.27 -32.42
N PHE A 12 -27.70 8.59 -31.31
CA PHE A 12 -28.17 7.22 -31.07
C PHE A 12 -29.62 7.14 -30.62
N TRP A 13 -30.19 8.24 -30.10
CA TRP A 13 -31.54 8.27 -29.54
C TRP A 13 -32.65 8.66 -30.54
N ARG A 14 -32.31 8.85 -31.82
CA ARG A 14 -33.28 9.25 -32.86
C ARG A 14 -33.55 8.19 -33.94
N TYR A 15 -33.08 6.97 -33.76
CA TYR A 15 -33.42 5.86 -34.65
C TYR A 15 -33.94 4.66 -33.87
N SER A 16 -35.20 4.33 -34.16
CA SER A 16 -35.88 3.08 -33.89
C SER A 16 -36.34 2.80 -32.47
N ILE A 17 -37.50 3.39 -32.20
CA ILE A 17 -38.62 2.74 -31.50
C ILE A 17 -38.88 1.34 -32.09
N MET A 18 -39.10 0.38 -31.16
CA MET A 18 -39.74 -0.93 -31.32
C MET A 18 -38.83 -2.17 -31.36
N PHE A 19 -38.83 -2.89 -30.23
CA PHE A 19 -38.70 -4.36 -30.08
C PHE A 19 -37.30 -4.99 -29.85
N PRO A 20 -37.16 -5.99 -28.95
CA PRO A 20 -37.54 -6.02 -27.55
C PRO A 20 -36.30 -5.91 -26.64
N PHE A 21 -36.50 -5.26 -25.50
CA PHE A 21 -35.65 -5.32 -24.32
C PHE A 21 -35.44 -6.78 -23.90
N ILE A 22 -34.19 -7.19 -23.63
CA ILE A 22 -33.76 -8.10 -22.54
C ILE A 22 -32.29 -8.59 -22.70
N LEU A 23 -31.61 -8.44 -23.85
CA LEU A 23 -30.36 -9.19 -24.07
C LEU A 23 -29.01 -8.43 -24.03
N PHE A 24 -28.94 -7.18 -23.57
CA PHE A 24 -27.65 -6.44 -23.58
C PHE A 24 -27.22 -5.77 -22.28
N SER A 25 -27.86 -6.05 -21.14
CA SER A 25 -27.47 -5.47 -19.83
C SER A 25 -26.45 -6.30 -19.05
N THR A 26 -25.94 -7.42 -19.56
CA THR A 26 -25.03 -8.31 -18.82
C THR A 26 -23.54 -8.13 -19.15
N LEU A 27 -23.18 -7.24 -20.09
CA LEU A 27 -21.79 -7.11 -20.56
C LEU A 27 -21.00 -5.94 -19.96
N PHE A 28 -21.62 -5.11 -19.14
CA PHE A 28 -20.89 -4.12 -18.31
C PHE A 28 -20.99 -4.53 -16.85
N SER A 29 -20.29 -5.60 -16.49
CA SER A 29 -19.76 -5.69 -15.13
C SER A 29 -18.82 -4.50 -14.97
N PHE A 30 -19.31 -3.43 -14.33
CA PHE A 30 -18.43 -2.43 -13.74
C PHE A 30 -17.37 -3.21 -12.97
N ILE A 31 -16.12 -3.16 -13.42
CA ILE A 31 -14.98 -3.64 -12.64
C ILE A 31 -14.86 -2.61 -11.51
N PHE A 32 -15.75 -2.71 -10.51
CA PHE A 32 -15.50 -2.14 -9.22
C PHE A 32 -14.29 -2.90 -8.69
N THR A 33 -13.12 -2.28 -8.75
CA THR A 33 -11.99 -2.71 -7.95
C THR A 33 -12.49 -2.72 -6.51
N GLU A 34 -12.72 -3.91 -5.98
CA GLU A 34 -13.15 -4.11 -4.60
C GLU A 34 -12.13 -3.40 -3.70
N PRO A 35 -12.54 -2.47 -2.82
CA PRO A 35 -11.60 -1.83 -1.91
C PRO A 35 -10.91 -2.94 -1.11
N GLY A 36 -9.59 -3.04 -1.26
CA GLY A 36 -8.81 -4.10 -0.64
C GLY A 36 -9.09 -4.17 0.86
N GLU A 37 -9.29 -5.38 1.39
CA GLU A 37 -9.54 -5.60 2.82
C GLU A 37 -8.50 -4.86 3.65
N GLN A 38 -8.97 -3.90 4.45
CA GLN A 38 -8.12 -3.08 5.29
C GLN A 38 -7.79 -3.86 6.56
N GLN A 39 -6.50 -4.05 6.82
CA GLN A 39 -5.97 -4.79 7.95
C GLN A 39 -5.46 -3.80 9.00
N TRP A 40 -5.96 -3.92 10.23
CA TRP A 40 -5.52 -3.12 11.36
C TRP A 40 -4.20 -3.66 11.93
N ILE A 41 -3.26 -2.78 12.25
CA ILE A 41 -1.96 -3.14 12.86
C ILE A 41 -1.99 -2.85 14.36
N CYS A 42 -2.17 -1.58 14.72
CA CYS A 42 -2.08 -1.15 16.11
C CYS A 42 -2.71 0.23 16.33
N ASN A 43 -2.99 0.55 17.60
CA ASN A 43 -3.36 1.87 18.07
C ASN A 43 -2.38 2.36 19.14
N SER A 44 -2.15 3.66 19.16
CA SER A 44 -1.43 4.37 20.20
C SER A 44 -2.29 5.49 20.78
N SER A 45 -1.71 6.33 21.63
CA SER A 45 -2.41 7.47 22.23
C SER A 45 -2.69 8.61 21.25
N ASP A 46 -2.05 8.67 20.09
CA ASP A 46 -2.30 9.76 19.13
C ASP A 46 -2.40 9.28 17.68
N SER A 47 -2.32 7.98 17.44
CA SER A 47 -2.49 7.45 16.08
C SER A 47 -3.02 6.03 16.02
N SER A 48 -3.62 5.73 14.88
CA SER A 48 -4.10 4.40 14.52
C SER A 48 -3.56 4.02 13.15
N VAL A 49 -3.07 2.79 13.03
CA VAL A 49 -2.32 2.32 11.85
C VAL A 49 -3.03 1.14 11.22
N TRP A 50 -3.26 1.24 9.92
CA TRP A 50 -3.81 0.20 9.07
C TRP A 50 -2.97 0.03 7.80
N TYR A 51 -3.19 -1.07 7.10
CA TYR A 51 -2.70 -1.24 5.74
C TYR A 51 -3.71 -1.97 4.87
N SER A 52 -3.56 -1.83 3.56
CA SER A 52 -4.24 -2.65 2.57
C SER A 52 -3.26 -3.00 1.45
N HIS A 53 -3.56 -4.06 0.71
CA HIS A 53 -2.79 -4.41 -0.48
C HIS A 53 -3.14 -3.46 -1.63
N CYS A 54 -2.12 -2.91 -2.30
CA CYS A 54 -2.27 -2.11 -3.51
C CYS A 54 -1.92 -2.88 -4.80
N ASP A 55 -1.50 -4.13 -4.68
CA ASP A 55 -1.28 -5.04 -5.79
C ASP A 55 -2.42 -6.05 -5.97
N ASN A 56 -2.56 -6.56 -7.19
CA ASN A 56 -3.53 -7.62 -7.50
C ASN A 56 -3.15 -8.96 -6.86
N MET A 57 -1.89 -9.11 -6.43
CA MET A 57 -1.35 -10.33 -5.86
C MET A 57 -1.27 -10.21 -4.34
N LYS A 58 -2.38 -10.47 -3.64
CA LYS A 58 -2.42 -10.49 -2.17
C LYS A 58 -1.48 -11.57 -1.62
N VAL A 59 -0.30 -11.17 -1.13
CA VAL A 59 0.65 -12.03 -0.41
C VAL A 59 0.29 -11.98 1.07
N PRO A 60 0.18 -13.11 1.79
CA PRO A 60 -0.01 -13.09 3.23
C PRO A 60 1.23 -12.49 3.89
N ILE A 61 1.08 -11.31 4.48
CA ILE A 61 2.10 -10.59 5.23
C ILE A 61 1.52 -10.29 6.61
N SER A 62 2.30 -10.57 7.65
CA SER A 62 1.96 -10.21 9.03
C SER A 62 2.90 -9.11 9.50
N ILE A 63 2.30 -8.02 10.00
CA ILE A 63 2.99 -6.81 10.46
C ILE A 63 2.51 -6.52 11.87
N ASP A 64 3.44 -6.45 12.82
CA ASP A 64 3.17 -6.07 14.20
C ASP A 64 4.18 -5.01 14.66
N ILE A 65 3.70 -3.97 15.34
CA ILE A 65 4.52 -2.82 15.74
C ILE A 65 4.38 -2.63 17.25
N LYS A 66 5.51 -2.78 17.96
CA LYS A 66 5.55 -2.70 19.43
C LYS A 66 6.67 -1.81 19.96
N PRO A 67 6.36 -0.76 20.74
CA PRO A 67 5.03 -0.15 20.92
C PRO A 67 4.52 0.46 19.60
N CYS A 68 3.20 0.66 19.50
CA CYS A 68 2.61 1.30 18.32
C CYS A 68 3.18 2.71 18.09
N LEU A 69 3.19 3.16 16.83
CA LEU A 69 3.73 4.46 16.43
C LEU A 69 3.02 5.59 17.16
N THR A 70 3.75 6.60 17.65
CA THR A 70 3.16 7.84 18.17
C THR A 70 3.73 9.03 17.43
N MET A 71 2.91 9.92 16.89
CA MET A 71 3.39 10.97 16.00
C MET A 71 4.34 11.98 16.68
N LYS A 72 4.27 12.11 18.01
CA LYS A 72 5.24 12.88 18.80
C LYS A 72 6.68 12.30 18.77
N GLY A 73 6.85 11.07 18.29
CA GLY A 73 8.10 10.34 18.24
C GLY A 73 7.98 9.05 19.03
N SER A 74 8.33 7.93 18.40
CA SER A 74 8.40 6.64 19.09
C SER A 74 9.63 5.83 18.67
N GLN A 75 9.96 4.88 19.54
CA GLN A 75 10.96 3.86 19.30
C GLN A 75 10.35 2.51 19.65
N GLY A 76 10.73 1.48 18.89
CA GLY A 76 10.14 0.17 19.04
C GLY A 76 10.72 -0.85 18.08
N ASN A 77 10.02 -1.97 17.96
CA ASN A 77 10.34 -3.04 17.04
C ASN A 77 9.17 -3.28 16.09
N LEU A 78 9.51 -3.39 14.81
CA LEU A 78 8.64 -3.84 13.73
C LEU A 78 8.88 -5.33 13.53
N HIS A 79 7.90 -6.15 13.90
CA HIS A 79 7.88 -7.57 13.56
C HIS A 79 7.24 -7.76 12.20
N LEU A 80 7.97 -8.40 11.30
CA LEU A 80 7.55 -8.66 9.94
C LEU A 80 7.70 -10.15 9.64
N SER A 81 6.60 -10.77 9.19
CA SER A 81 6.60 -12.18 8.76
C SER A 81 5.94 -12.32 7.40
N PHE A 82 6.68 -12.86 6.43
CA PHE A 82 6.18 -13.12 5.07
C PHE A 82 7.02 -14.18 4.35
N VAL A 83 6.47 -14.72 3.27
CA VAL A 83 7.17 -15.65 2.37
C VAL A 83 7.37 -14.96 1.01
N PRO A 84 8.61 -14.61 0.63
CA PRO A 84 8.86 -13.89 -0.60
C PRO A 84 8.69 -14.82 -1.80
N ARG A 85 8.05 -14.30 -2.85
CA ARG A 85 7.86 -15.04 -4.12
C ARG A 85 9.11 -15.05 -4.99
N ARG A 86 10.14 -14.28 -4.62
CA ARG A 86 11.41 -14.09 -5.33
C ARG A 86 12.56 -13.97 -4.32
N ASP A 87 13.78 -14.01 -4.84
CA ASP A 87 15.00 -13.76 -4.06
C ASP A 87 15.06 -12.29 -3.58
N ILE A 88 15.34 -12.06 -2.30
CA ILE A 88 15.34 -10.74 -1.67
C ILE A 88 16.73 -10.12 -1.44
N ARG A 89 17.79 -10.69 -2.03
CA ARG A 89 19.19 -10.20 -1.94
C ARG A 89 19.39 -8.72 -2.25
N LYS A 90 18.52 -8.11 -3.06
CA LYS A 90 18.59 -6.70 -3.48
C LYS A 90 17.26 -5.98 -3.23
N LEU A 91 16.76 -6.06 -2.00
CA LEU A 91 15.53 -5.43 -1.58
C LEU A 91 15.68 -3.91 -1.41
N TYR A 92 14.79 -3.15 -2.04
CA TYR A 92 14.55 -1.75 -1.75
C TYR A 92 13.05 -1.44 -1.76
N PHE A 93 12.69 -0.34 -1.12
CA PHE A 93 11.33 0.18 -1.10
C PHE A 93 11.25 1.50 -1.85
N ASN A 94 10.26 1.64 -2.72
CA ASN A 94 9.81 2.95 -3.16
C ASN A 94 8.67 3.39 -2.23
N LEU A 95 8.83 4.56 -1.62
CA LEU A 95 7.89 5.13 -0.67
C LEU A 95 7.22 6.35 -1.28
N TYR A 96 5.90 6.31 -1.37
CA TYR A 96 5.06 7.42 -1.81
C TYR A 96 4.23 7.90 -0.62
N LEU A 97 4.67 9.00 -0.02
CA LEU A 97 4.01 9.59 1.15
C LEU A 97 3.03 10.67 0.71
N SER A 98 1.81 10.61 1.23
CA SER A 98 0.76 11.61 1.03
C SER A 98 0.26 12.11 2.38
N ILE A 99 0.15 13.43 2.52
CA ILE A 99 -0.29 14.11 3.74
C ILE A 99 -1.49 14.98 3.38
N ASN A 100 -2.69 14.67 3.88
CA ASN A 100 -3.90 15.48 3.65
C ASN A 100 -4.07 15.93 2.18
N LEU A 101 -3.86 15.01 1.22
CA LEU A 101 -3.92 15.18 -0.25
C LEU A 101 -2.67 15.76 -0.93
N MET A 102 -1.63 16.14 -0.19
CA MET A 102 -0.35 16.54 -0.77
C MET A 102 0.57 15.33 -0.93
N ASN A 103 0.95 15.01 -2.16
CA ASN A 103 1.91 13.96 -2.45
C ASN A 103 3.34 14.51 -2.34
N LEU A 104 4.17 13.83 -1.55
CA LEU A 104 5.59 14.12 -1.45
C LEU A 104 6.36 13.38 -2.56
N PRO A 105 7.56 13.87 -2.93
CA PRO A 105 8.43 13.18 -3.86
C PRO A 105 8.72 11.75 -3.40
N MET A 106 8.73 10.82 -4.35
CA MET A 106 9.07 9.41 -4.10
C MET A 106 10.46 9.32 -3.45
N ARG A 107 10.55 8.51 -2.38
CA ARG A 107 11.82 8.17 -1.74
C ARG A 107 12.15 6.71 -1.97
N LYS A 108 13.38 6.43 -2.38
CA LYS A 108 13.90 5.07 -2.53
C LYS A 108 14.74 4.72 -1.31
N GLU A 109 14.31 3.73 -0.54
CA GLU A 109 15.01 3.24 0.64
C GLU A 109 15.58 1.85 0.37
N VAL A 110 16.91 1.74 0.34
CA VAL A 110 17.59 0.47 0.06
C VAL A 110 17.80 -0.29 1.38
N ILE A 111 17.26 -1.50 1.47
CA ILE A 111 17.32 -2.34 2.67
C ILE A 111 18.39 -3.41 2.57
N CYS A 112 18.50 -4.04 1.39
CA CYS A 112 19.53 -5.03 1.08
C CYS A 112 20.29 -4.60 -0.18
N ARG A 113 21.59 -4.42 -0.05
CA ARG A 113 22.55 -4.19 -1.14
C ARG A 113 23.12 -5.50 -1.67
N GLY A 114 23.06 -6.57 -0.88
CA GLY A 114 23.52 -7.92 -1.21
C GLY A 114 23.24 -8.93 -0.11
N SER A 115 23.86 -10.11 -0.20
CA SER A 115 23.72 -11.19 0.79
C SER A 115 24.44 -10.93 2.11
N ASP A 116 25.46 -10.08 2.11
CA ASP A 116 26.25 -9.71 3.29
C ASP A 116 25.91 -8.30 3.74
N ASP A 117 24.63 -8.09 4.05
CA ASP A 117 24.14 -6.82 4.57
C ASP A 117 23.84 -6.90 6.08
N VAL A 118 23.48 -5.75 6.65
CA VAL A 118 23.17 -5.56 8.07
C VAL A 118 22.06 -6.50 8.54
N TYR A 119 21.09 -6.78 7.66
CA TYR A 119 19.95 -7.63 7.99
C TYR A 119 20.16 -9.07 7.52
N SER A 120 20.03 -10.01 8.45
CA SER A 120 20.17 -11.44 8.15
C SER A 120 19.14 -11.96 7.14
N PHE A 121 17.95 -11.34 7.07
CA PHE A 121 16.91 -11.71 6.11
C PHE A 121 17.29 -11.39 4.66
N CYS A 122 18.29 -10.55 4.39
CA CYS A 122 18.76 -10.28 3.02
C CYS A 122 19.30 -11.53 2.30
N ARG A 123 19.57 -12.61 3.04
CA ARG A 123 19.99 -13.90 2.47
C ARG A 123 18.82 -14.80 2.06
N ALA A 124 17.60 -14.45 2.44
CA ALA A 124 16.45 -15.31 2.22
C ALA A 124 16.15 -15.48 0.73
N LEU A 125 15.88 -16.73 0.36
CA LEU A 125 15.56 -17.11 -1.01
C LEU A 125 14.05 -17.18 -1.22
N LYS A 126 13.65 -17.29 -2.50
CA LYS A 126 12.27 -17.53 -2.88
C LYS A 126 11.68 -18.72 -2.10
N GLY A 127 10.54 -18.49 -1.46
CA GLY A 127 9.80 -19.53 -0.73
C GLY A 127 10.26 -19.76 0.71
N GLU A 128 11.33 -19.10 1.17
CA GLU A 128 11.77 -19.20 2.57
C GLU A 128 10.96 -18.26 3.47
N THR A 129 10.61 -18.71 4.67
CA THR A 129 9.89 -17.86 5.64
C THR A 129 10.82 -16.81 6.21
N VAL A 130 10.56 -15.55 5.91
CA VAL A 130 11.20 -14.41 6.56
C VAL A 130 10.40 -14.07 7.81
N ASN A 131 11.00 -14.23 8.99
CA ASN A 131 10.43 -13.78 10.26
C ASN A 131 11.48 -12.97 11.00
N THR A 132 11.29 -11.65 11.06
CA THR A 132 12.30 -10.74 11.59
C THR A 132 11.70 -9.64 12.46
N ALA A 133 12.54 -9.06 13.30
CA ALA A 133 12.24 -7.90 14.10
C ALA A 133 13.24 -6.80 13.76
N VAL A 134 12.75 -5.66 13.27
CA VAL A 134 13.57 -4.50 12.92
C VAL A 134 13.29 -3.40 13.94
N SER A 135 14.32 -2.98 14.68
CA SER A 135 14.20 -1.84 15.57
C SER A 135 14.09 -0.54 14.78
N PHE A 136 13.20 0.34 15.21
CA PHE A 136 13.01 1.66 14.63
C PHE A 136 13.05 2.73 15.72
N SER A 137 13.47 3.93 15.33
CA SER A 137 13.42 5.12 16.17
C SER A 137 13.16 6.32 15.27
N PHE A 138 12.10 7.07 15.55
CA PHE A 138 11.82 8.30 14.85
C PHE A 138 11.59 9.45 15.82
N ARG A 139 12.15 10.61 15.46
CA ARG A 139 11.91 11.86 16.18
C ARG A 139 10.74 12.56 15.52
N GLY A 140 9.65 12.77 16.26
CA GLY A 140 8.45 13.40 15.71
C GLY A 140 8.72 14.85 15.32
N ILE A 141 8.45 15.20 14.06
CA ILE A 141 8.53 16.57 13.55
C ILE A 141 7.09 17.08 13.44
N ARG A 142 6.49 17.49 14.57
CA ARG A 142 5.14 18.07 14.71
C ARG A 142 4.19 17.79 13.53
N PHE A 143 3.61 16.60 13.52
CA PHE A 143 2.63 16.21 12.51
C PHE A 143 1.30 16.95 12.75
N SER A 144 0.65 17.41 11.68
CA SER A 144 -0.70 17.99 11.76
C SER A 144 -1.73 16.87 11.94
N LYS A 145 -2.85 17.16 12.62
CA LYS A 145 -4.00 16.25 12.63
C LYS A 145 -4.42 15.90 11.19
N GLY A 146 -4.75 14.64 10.94
CA GLY A 146 -5.21 14.21 9.63
C GLY A 146 -4.87 12.76 9.28
N GLU A 147 -5.06 12.45 8.01
CA GLU A 147 -4.78 11.14 7.44
C GLU A 147 -3.48 11.19 6.64
N TYR A 148 -2.59 10.27 6.98
CA TYR A 148 -1.32 10.04 6.31
C TYR A 148 -1.43 8.74 5.53
N ARG A 149 -1.08 8.78 4.25
CA ARG A 149 -1.01 7.57 3.40
C ARG A 149 0.43 7.34 2.98
N CYS A 150 0.90 6.12 3.12
CA CYS A 150 2.23 5.73 2.66
C CYS A 150 2.10 4.46 1.82
N VAL A 151 2.31 4.59 0.52
CA VAL A 151 2.41 3.42 -0.36
C VAL A 151 3.86 2.97 -0.35
N ALA A 152 4.08 1.72 0.05
CA ALA A 152 5.38 1.06 0.06
C ALA A 152 5.39 -0.06 -0.97
N GLU A 153 6.16 0.13 -2.04
CA GLU A 153 6.42 -0.88 -3.06
C GLU A 153 7.73 -1.59 -2.72
N ALA A 154 7.64 -2.88 -2.38
CA ALA A 154 8.81 -3.71 -2.16
C ALA A 154 9.30 -4.26 -3.50
N ILE A 155 10.54 -3.96 -3.87
CA ILE A 155 11.14 -4.43 -5.12
C ILE A 155 12.43 -5.17 -4.81
N ALA A 156 12.62 -6.34 -5.42
CA ALA A 156 13.82 -7.13 -5.21
C ALA A 156 14.21 -8.00 -6.41
N GLY A 157 15.37 -8.64 -6.28
CA GLY A 157 15.96 -9.50 -7.30
C GLY A 157 16.79 -8.72 -8.31
N ASN A 158 17.46 -9.45 -9.21
CA ASN A 158 18.29 -8.85 -10.27
C ASN A 158 17.45 -8.23 -11.40
N THR A 159 16.20 -8.66 -11.55
CA THR A 159 15.25 -8.17 -12.54
C THR A 159 14.35 -7.03 -12.02
N GLU A 160 14.61 -6.54 -10.79
CA GLU A 160 13.82 -5.49 -10.13
C GLU A 160 12.30 -5.75 -10.16
N GLU A 161 11.91 -6.96 -9.74
CA GLU A 161 10.50 -7.35 -9.70
C GLU A 161 9.84 -6.91 -8.39
N MET A 162 8.58 -6.44 -8.49
CA MET A 162 7.77 -6.11 -7.34
C MET A 162 7.42 -7.39 -6.54
N LEU A 163 7.78 -7.41 -5.27
CA LEU A 163 7.45 -8.49 -4.33
C LEU A 163 6.03 -8.36 -3.80
N PHE A 164 5.68 -7.15 -3.35
CA PHE A 164 4.37 -6.79 -2.81
C PHE A 164 4.22 -5.26 -2.80
N CYS A 165 2.97 -4.80 -2.75
CA CYS A 165 2.61 -3.39 -2.57
C CYS A 165 1.68 -3.25 -1.37
N LEU A 166 2.06 -2.42 -0.39
CA LEU A 166 1.24 -2.10 0.77
C LEU A 166 0.91 -0.61 0.82
N ASN A 167 -0.35 -0.29 1.03
CA ASN A 167 -0.84 1.06 1.28
C ASN A 167 -1.14 1.21 2.77
N PHE A 168 -0.27 1.87 3.49
CA PHE A 168 -0.45 2.17 4.91
C PHE A 168 -1.27 3.43 5.09
N THR A 169 -2.28 3.35 5.94
CA THR A 169 -3.07 4.50 6.39
C THR A 169 -2.78 4.73 7.86
N ILE A 170 -2.32 5.94 8.19
CA ILE A 170 -2.10 6.35 9.57
C ILE A 170 -3.02 7.53 9.85
N LEU A 171 -3.98 7.32 10.76
CA LEU A 171 -4.80 8.40 11.27
C LEU A 171 -4.08 9.01 12.46
N HIS A 172 -3.77 10.30 12.40
CA HIS A 172 -3.25 11.04 13.55
C HIS A 172 -4.35 11.94 14.11
N ASP A 173 -4.70 11.74 15.37
CA ASP A 173 -5.51 12.69 16.12
C ASP A 173 -4.81 13.00 17.44
N PRO A 174 -4.21 14.21 17.58
CA PRO A 174 -3.48 14.61 18.78
C PRO A 174 -4.37 14.74 20.01
N ASN A 175 -5.70 14.72 19.83
CA ASN A 175 -6.70 14.78 20.88
C ASN A 175 -7.23 13.38 21.26
N PHE A 176 -6.60 12.27 20.85
CA PHE A 176 -6.91 10.96 21.43
C PHE A 176 -6.49 10.97 22.91
N ASN A 177 -7.42 11.43 23.75
CA ASN A 177 -7.52 11.20 25.19
C ASN A 177 -8.92 11.65 25.63
#